data_AF-A0A952WXK0-F1
#
_entry.id   AF-A0A952WXK0-F1
#
_cell.length_a   1.000
_cell.length_b   1.000
_cell.length_c   1.000
_cell.angle_alpha   90.00
_cell.angle_beta   90.00
_cell.angle_gamma   90.00
#
_symmetry.space_group_name_H-M   'P 1'
#
loop_
_entity.id
_entity.type
_entity.pdbx_description
1 polymer ?
#
loop_
_entity_poly.entity_id
_entity_poly.type
_entity_poly.pdbx_seq_one_letter_code
_entity_poly.pdbx_strand_id
1 'polypeptide(L)'
;MDVMWVADSTQSEFRAERDESESASEPLLVSGRFDVWWLWTAVAFSLVLGILGAFVHDQRPLAAPVLFVASAAFAASAAAAAFWQWRRRAWISWDGIGFRIADRNGAHEHLDSDVAAIAVHSRWQHSFGRVVAERHEVAFWLIDSPDRPWRFCIDSEVGEAAPVAPLLARLQARLHAAAEDALRRGLDVAGDGWTWRDSRLTIVQGRRALSIPIEEITAIDSGHQGLRIWRGFDPQPAAQLKLSSRSAWLLSRLLSIRFGRPGEPEVPQAPGLGRVLLEHRPKNAAVVAFLMGLMAATVAGVCFAAAVLLRMVPLALLGGGVGLTSLAMISTSFRLSRSCFRFHEGGVSQASLSGHRTLCFDEIDQFAFDARRQYSRGRYLGTVFTMVFLCESRPRSSILHTQRAAFETAEVTSLRERISEELAGRLARQWREERSVAWTPELTLREDHLRFRQNGFLPGRKLVVDIPLAVISDYDVHDGWFRVWGADGQPLFRTRTSASNFYPGLLLFEQLAPRIAESVADGDGF
;
A
#
# COMPACT_ATOMS: atom_id res chain seq x y z
N MET A 1 3.73 2.59 -22.85
CA MET A 1 3.04 1.52 -22.11
C MET A 1 1.81 2.06 -21.39
N ASP A 2 0.61 1.75 -21.89
CA ASP A 2 -0.61 1.84 -21.10
C ASP A 2 -0.58 0.73 -20.05
N VAL A 3 -0.21 1.06 -18.80
CA VAL A 3 -0.74 0.31 -17.66
C VAL A 3 -2.19 0.75 -17.51
N MET A 4 -2.98 0.36 -18.50
CA MET A 4 -4.42 0.42 -18.50
C MET A 4 -4.85 -0.30 -17.23
N TRP A 5 -5.34 0.48 -16.28
CA TRP A 5 -6.25 -0.08 -15.30
C TRP A 5 -7.36 -0.74 -16.09
N VAL A 6 -7.28 -2.06 -16.24
CA VAL A 6 -8.36 -2.91 -16.72
C VAL A 6 -9.42 -2.92 -15.61
N ALA A 7 -10.05 -1.78 -15.45
CA ALA A 7 -11.43 -1.68 -15.05
C ALA A 7 -12.18 -1.39 -16.35
N ASP A 8 -13.18 -2.21 -16.68
CA ASP A 8 -14.27 -1.96 -17.64
C ASP A 8 -14.27 -2.49 -19.09
N SER A 9 -13.28 -3.23 -19.63
CA SER A 9 -13.44 -3.81 -20.99
C SER A 9 -13.70 -5.32 -21.07
N THR A 10 -13.46 -6.10 -20.02
CA THR A 10 -13.76 -7.55 -19.97
C THR A 10 -15.22 -7.89 -19.65
N GLN A 11 -16.11 -6.91 -19.49
CA GLN A 11 -17.53 -7.18 -19.19
C GLN A 11 -18.39 -7.52 -20.41
N SER A 12 -17.96 -7.25 -21.65
CA SER A 12 -18.85 -7.39 -22.81
C SER A 12 -18.86 -8.77 -23.47
N GLU A 13 -17.75 -9.52 -23.46
CA GLU A 13 -17.69 -10.87 -24.05
C GLU A 13 -18.04 -12.01 -23.06
N PHE A 14 -18.08 -11.74 -21.75
CA PHE A 14 -18.43 -12.73 -20.72
C PHE A 14 -19.96 -12.89 -20.48
N ARG A 15 -20.78 -12.37 -21.40
CA ARG A 15 -22.23 -12.18 -21.17
C ARG A 15 -23.12 -13.36 -21.55
N ALA A 16 -22.56 -14.45 -22.09
CA ALA A 16 -23.35 -15.59 -22.58
C ALA A 16 -23.17 -16.92 -21.82
N GLU A 17 -22.20 -17.06 -20.91
CA GLU A 17 -21.98 -18.28 -20.11
C GLU A 17 -22.35 -18.11 -18.61
N ARG A 18 -23.03 -17.02 -18.25
CA ARG A 18 -23.06 -16.52 -16.87
C ARG A 18 -24.21 -17.00 -15.97
N ASP A 19 -25.13 -17.84 -16.47
CA ASP A 19 -26.33 -18.18 -15.70
C ASP A 19 -26.19 -19.43 -14.80
N GLU A 20 -25.15 -20.26 -14.93
CA GLU A 20 -24.99 -21.46 -14.09
C GLU A 20 -24.10 -21.29 -12.84
N SER A 21 -23.43 -20.14 -12.66
CA SER A 21 -22.49 -19.91 -11.55
C SER A 21 -23.03 -19.09 -10.37
N GLU A 22 -24.32 -18.68 -10.37
CA GLU A 22 -24.82 -17.72 -9.36
C GLU A 22 -25.07 -18.33 -7.96
N SER A 23 -25.19 -19.65 -7.84
CA SER A 23 -25.39 -20.31 -6.54
C SER A 23 -24.13 -21.03 -6.05
N ALA A 24 -23.60 -20.61 -4.91
CA ALA A 24 -22.66 -21.44 -4.15
C ALA A 24 -23.46 -22.37 -3.24
N SER A 25 -23.78 -23.56 -3.73
CA SER A 25 -24.48 -24.59 -2.95
C SER A 25 -23.60 -25.14 -1.81
N GLU A 26 -22.28 -25.07 -1.95
CA GLU A 26 -21.34 -25.51 -0.93
C GLU A 26 -21.08 -24.42 0.13
N PRO A 27 -21.17 -24.74 1.43
CA PRO A 27 -20.96 -23.77 2.50
C PRO A 27 -19.48 -23.33 2.60
N LEU A 28 -19.23 -22.05 2.35
CA LEU A 28 -17.91 -21.45 2.43
C LEU A 28 -17.56 -21.07 3.88
N LEU A 29 -16.43 -21.55 4.41
CA LEU A 29 -15.94 -21.17 5.74
C LEU A 29 -15.40 -19.73 5.73
N VAL A 30 -16.11 -18.82 6.40
CA VAL A 30 -15.84 -17.36 6.38
C VAL A 30 -15.26 -16.81 7.68
N SER A 31 -15.21 -17.61 8.74
CA SER A 31 -14.58 -17.20 10.01
C SER A 31 -14.13 -18.41 10.84
N GLY A 32 -13.25 -18.18 11.83
CA GLY A 32 -12.80 -19.22 12.76
C GLY A 32 -11.81 -20.24 12.18
N ARG A 33 -10.95 -19.83 11.23
CA ARG A 33 -9.83 -20.67 10.76
C ARG A 33 -8.83 -20.91 11.90
N PHE A 34 -8.33 -22.14 12.02
CA PHE A 34 -7.29 -22.52 13.00
C PHE A 34 -5.86 -22.22 12.52
N ASP A 35 -5.71 -21.72 11.29
CA ASP A 35 -4.42 -21.35 10.73
C ASP A 35 -3.95 -19.99 11.26
N VAL A 36 -3.68 -19.95 12.56
CA VAL A 36 -3.27 -18.74 13.26
C VAL A 36 -1.98 -19.03 14.01
N TRP A 37 -0.87 -18.50 13.50
CA TRP A 37 0.49 -18.85 13.96
C TRP A 37 0.71 -18.71 15.47
N TRP A 38 0.07 -17.73 16.13
CA TRP A 38 0.25 -17.50 17.56
C TRP A 38 -0.38 -18.62 18.42
N LEU A 39 -1.42 -19.29 17.92
CA LEU A 39 -2.03 -20.46 18.58
C LEU A 39 -1.00 -21.58 18.65
N TRP A 40 -0.42 -21.92 17.49
CA TRP A 40 0.62 -22.95 17.39
C TRP A 40 1.90 -22.58 18.13
N THR A 41 2.22 -21.28 18.23
CA THR A 41 3.35 -20.80 19.01
C THR A 41 3.13 -21.02 20.51
N ALA A 42 1.93 -20.76 21.03
CA ALA A 42 1.59 -21.05 22.41
C ALA A 42 1.64 -22.57 22.71
N VAL A 43 1.16 -23.40 21.78
CA VAL A 43 1.30 -24.87 21.88
C VAL A 43 2.78 -25.28 21.94
N ALA A 44 3.61 -24.74 21.03
CA ALA A 44 5.03 -25.04 21.00
C ALA A 44 5.76 -24.60 22.27
N PHE A 45 5.50 -23.39 22.79
CA PHE A 45 6.08 -22.92 24.05
C PHE A 45 5.65 -23.78 25.24
N SER A 46 4.38 -24.18 25.30
CA SER A 46 3.89 -25.09 26.33
C SER A 46 4.67 -26.40 26.34
N LEU A 47 4.83 -27.03 25.16
CA LEU A 47 5.60 -28.28 25.01
C LEU A 47 7.07 -28.10 25.41
N VAL A 48 7.74 -27.06 24.90
CA VAL A 48 9.16 -26.80 25.20
C VAL A 48 9.39 -26.57 26.69
N LEU A 49 8.56 -25.74 27.32
CA LEU A 49 8.68 -25.45 28.76
C LEU A 49 8.35 -26.66 29.62
N GLY A 50 7.39 -27.50 29.20
CA GLY A 50 7.06 -28.75 29.89
C GLY A 50 8.22 -29.74 29.86
N ILE A 51 8.84 -29.93 28.68
CA ILE A 51 10.01 -30.80 28.51
C ILE A 51 11.21 -30.26 29.32
N LEU A 52 11.48 -28.95 29.27
CA LEU A 52 12.56 -28.34 30.04
C LEU A 52 12.31 -28.44 31.55
N GLY A 53 11.06 -28.26 31.99
CA GLY A 53 10.65 -28.46 33.38
C GLY A 53 10.93 -29.88 33.86
N ALA A 54 10.59 -30.89 33.05
CA ALA A 54 10.87 -32.29 33.34
C ALA A 54 12.38 -32.57 33.43
N PHE A 55 13.19 -32.02 32.52
CA PHE A 55 14.65 -32.21 32.54
C PHE A 55 15.34 -31.51 33.71
N VAL A 56 14.88 -30.31 34.08
CA VAL A 56 15.47 -29.50 35.15
C VAL A 56 15.00 -29.95 36.54
N HIS A 57 13.93 -30.74 36.63
CA HIS A 57 13.35 -31.21 37.89
C HIS A 57 14.39 -31.84 38.81
N ASP A 58 15.27 -32.69 38.27
CA ASP A 58 16.29 -33.39 39.06
C ASP A 58 17.49 -32.49 39.43
N GLN A 59 17.79 -31.45 38.64
CA GLN A 59 18.98 -30.60 38.82
C GLN A 59 18.73 -29.33 39.62
N ARG A 60 17.55 -28.71 39.45
CA ARG A 60 17.17 -27.44 40.10
C ARG A 60 15.70 -27.51 40.53
N PRO A 61 15.40 -28.12 41.68
CA PRO A 61 14.03 -28.38 42.11
C PRO A 61 13.20 -27.09 42.32
N LEU A 62 13.85 -25.95 42.58
CA LEU A 62 13.16 -24.65 42.70
C LEU A 62 12.76 -24.05 41.34
N ALA A 63 13.44 -24.39 40.24
CA ALA A 63 13.17 -23.85 38.92
C ALA A 63 12.08 -24.63 38.16
N ALA A 64 11.98 -25.95 38.39
CA ALA A 64 11.03 -26.80 37.67
C ALA A 64 9.55 -26.41 37.88
N PRO A 65 9.07 -26.06 39.10
CA PRO A 65 7.69 -25.59 39.29
C PRO A 65 7.37 -24.34 38.46
N VAL A 66 8.32 -23.40 38.35
CA VAL A 66 8.14 -22.18 37.54
C VAL A 66 7.94 -22.53 36.07
N LEU A 67 8.74 -23.47 35.53
CA LEU A 67 8.62 -23.93 34.15
C LEU A 67 7.31 -24.68 33.88
N PHE A 68 6.87 -25.54 34.80
CA PHE A 68 5.58 -26.23 34.68
C PHE A 68 4.39 -25.28 34.74
N VAL A 69 4.41 -24.30 35.65
CA VAL A 69 3.37 -23.26 35.72
C VAL A 69 3.33 -22.45 34.42
N ALA A 70 4.49 -22.05 33.89
CA ALA A 70 4.56 -21.34 32.62
C ALA A 70 4.02 -22.21 31.46
N SER A 71 4.40 -23.48 31.38
CA SER A 71 3.90 -24.45 30.39
C SER A 71 2.39 -24.59 30.43
N ALA A 72 1.80 -24.76 31.62
CA ALA A 72 0.36 -24.87 31.83
C ALA A 72 -0.38 -23.58 31.44
N ALA A 73 0.19 -22.40 31.73
CA ALA A 73 -0.37 -21.12 31.32
C ALA A 73 -0.43 -20.98 29.78
N PHE A 74 0.62 -21.40 29.06
CA PHE A 74 0.62 -21.42 27.60
C PHE A 74 -0.37 -22.45 27.02
N ALA A 75 -0.49 -23.64 27.61
CA ALA A 75 -1.49 -24.64 27.19
C ALA A 75 -2.92 -24.12 27.36
N ALA A 76 -3.24 -23.55 28.53
CA ALA A 76 -4.55 -22.98 28.80
C ALA A 76 -4.87 -21.83 27.84
N SER A 77 -3.88 -20.98 27.55
CA SER A 77 -4.01 -19.90 26.56
C SER A 77 -4.31 -20.43 25.16
N ALA A 78 -3.61 -21.48 24.72
CA ALA A 78 -3.86 -22.14 23.44
C ALA A 78 -5.25 -22.79 23.38
N ALA A 79 -5.67 -23.50 24.43
CA ALA A 79 -6.99 -24.13 24.50
C ALA A 79 -8.12 -23.07 24.48
N ALA A 80 -7.98 -22.00 25.28
CA ALA A 80 -8.94 -20.90 25.29
C ALA A 80 -9.06 -20.22 23.92
N ALA A 81 -7.92 -20.03 23.24
CA ALA A 81 -7.87 -19.49 21.90
C ALA A 81 -8.50 -20.41 20.84
N ALA A 82 -8.19 -21.70 20.86
CA ALA A 82 -8.79 -22.69 19.96
C ALA A 82 -10.31 -22.76 20.17
N PHE A 83 -10.76 -22.79 21.42
CA PHE A 83 -12.18 -22.75 21.76
C PHE A 83 -12.86 -21.47 21.29
N TRP A 84 -12.18 -20.33 21.41
CA TRP A 84 -12.69 -19.04 20.91
C TRP A 84 -12.77 -18.99 19.39
N GLN A 85 -11.78 -19.55 18.67
CA GLN A 85 -11.83 -19.68 17.20
C GLN A 85 -12.92 -20.63 16.74
N TRP A 86 -13.05 -21.78 17.40
CA TRP A 86 -14.14 -22.73 17.16
C TRP A 86 -15.51 -22.07 17.34
N ARG A 87 -15.68 -21.29 18.41
CA ARG A 87 -16.91 -20.52 18.68
C ARG A 87 -17.18 -19.39 17.71
N ARG A 88 -16.19 -18.99 16.91
CA ARG A 88 -16.30 -17.99 15.86
C ARG A 88 -16.42 -18.60 14.46
N ARG A 89 -16.48 -19.92 14.33
CA ARG A 89 -16.69 -20.55 13.02
C ARG A 89 -18.08 -20.18 12.52
N ALA A 90 -18.09 -19.62 11.32
CA ALA A 90 -19.29 -19.36 10.56
C ALA A 90 -19.04 -19.79 9.12
N TRP A 91 -20.11 -20.28 8.50
CA TRP A 91 -20.15 -20.67 7.11
C TRP A 91 -21.21 -19.81 6.42
N ILE A 92 -20.93 -19.42 5.18
CA ILE A 92 -21.90 -18.72 4.34
C ILE A 92 -22.21 -19.58 3.12
N SER A 93 -23.48 -19.67 2.76
CA SER A 93 -23.94 -20.12 1.43
C SER A 93 -24.88 -19.06 0.88
N TRP A 94 -25.03 -18.98 -0.44
CA TRP A 94 -25.95 -18.03 -1.05
C TRP A 94 -26.62 -18.62 -2.28
N ASP A 95 -27.84 -18.17 -2.50
CA ASP A 95 -28.62 -18.43 -3.70
C ASP A 95 -28.87 -17.10 -4.44
N GLY A 96 -29.63 -17.12 -5.53
CA GLY A 96 -29.90 -15.93 -6.34
C GLY A 96 -30.63 -14.78 -5.62
N ILE A 97 -31.26 -15.03 -4.46
CA ILE A 97 -32.16 -14.06 -3.78
C ILE A 97 -31.72 -13.68 -2.36
N GLY A 98 -30.84 -14.47 -1.75
CA GLY A 98 -30.38 -14.27 -0.39
C GLY A 98 -29.14 -15.08 -0.06
N PHE A 99 -28.85 -15.16 1.23
CA PHE A 99 -27.73 -15.90 1.77
C PHE A 99 -28.06 -16.46 3.15
N ARG A 100 -27.39 -17.56 3.49
CA ARG A 100 -27.53 -18.26 4.75
C ARG A 100 -26.20 -18.24 5.48
N ILE A 101 -26.22 -17.79 6.74
CA ILE A 101 -25.08 -17.84 7.63
C ILE A 101 -25.33 -18.94 8.66
N ALA A 102 -24.54 -20.00 8.62
CA ALA A 102 -24.54 -21.02 9.66
C ALA A 102 -23.43 -20.70 10.67
N ASP A 103 -23.77 -20.56 11.93
CA ASP A 103 -22.80 -20.47 13.04
C ASP A 103 -23.13 -21.53 14.10
N ARG A 104 -22.51 -21.41 15.28
CA ARG A 104 -22.77 -22.36 16.40
C ARG A 104 -24.19 -22.24 16.99
N ASN A 105 -24.86 -21.11 16.82
CA ASN A 105 -26.16 -20.80 17.42
C ASN A 105 -27.31 -21.20 16.47
N GLY A 106 -27.02 -21.44 15.20
CA GLY A 106 -27.98 -21.96 14.24
C GLY A 106 -27.65 -21.52 12.81
N ALA A 107 -28.60 -21.77 11.91
CA ALA A 107 -28.59 -21.18 10.59
C ALA A 107 -29.52 -19.97 10.55
N HIS A 108 -29.01 -18.88 10.00
CA HIS A 108 -29.72 -17.63 9.82
C HIS A 108 -29.85 -17.37 8.32
N GLU A 109 -31.08 -17.34 7.82
CA GLU A 109 -31.39 -17.03 6.42
C GLU A 109 -31.73 -15.54 6.33
N HIS A 110 -31.12 -14.88 5.35
CA HIS A 110 -31.27 -13.46 5.11
C HIS A 110 -31.53 -13.25 3.63
N LEU A 111 -32.57 -12.48 3.31
CA LEU A 111 -32.77 -12.03 1.95
C LEU A 111 -31.79 -10.90 1.65
N ASP A 112 -31.48 -10.71 0.37
CA ASP A 112 -30.70 -9.56 -0.07
C ASP A 112 -31.31 -8.24 0.40
N SER A 113 -32.66 -8.19 0.46
CA SER A 113 -33.45 -7.06 0.97
C SER A 113 -33.11 -6.65 2.39
N ASP A 114 -32.71 -7.61 3.22
CA ASP A 114 -32.48 -7.42 4.65
C ASP A 114 -31.14 -6.73 4.92
N VAL A 115 -30.25 -6.68 3.92
CA VAL A 115 -28.95 -6.03 4.04
C VAL A 115 -29.11 -4.51 3.93
N ALA A 116 -28.96 -3.80 5.04
CA ALA A 116 -29.01 -2.34 5.09
C ALA A 116 -27.71 -1.67 4.64
N ALA A 117 -26.57 -2.34 4.85
CA ALA A 117 -25.26 -1.80 4.48
C ALA A 117 -24.21 -2.91 4.40
N ILE A 118 -23.14 -2.64 3.67
CA ILE A 118 -21.96 -3.49 3.63
C ILE A 118 -20.67 -2.67 3.80
N ALA A 119 -19.61 -3.32 4.23
CA ALA A 119 -18.25 -2.83 4.16
C ALA A 119 -17.36 -3.94 3.62
N VAL A 120 -16.52 -3.61 2.65
CA VAL A 120 -15.58 -4.55 2.02
C VAL A 120 -14.22 -3.90 2.06
N HIS A 121 -13.25 -4.59 2.65
CA HIS A 121 -11.87 -4.14 2.73
C HIS A 121 -10.97 -5.30 2.32
N SER A 122 -10.18 -5.14 1.25
CA SER A 122 -9.21 -6.15 0.88
C SER A 122 -7.79 -5.82 1.34
N ARG A 123 -7.03 -6.85 1.66
CA ARG A 123 -5.61 -6.78 2.01
C ARG A 123 -4.88 -7.92 1.35
N TRP A 124 -3.82 -7.60 0.65
CA TRP A 124 -2.89 -8.58 0.14
C TRP A 124 -2.18 -9.29 1.30
N GLN A 125 -2.18 -10.62 1.27
CA GLN A 125 -1.35 -11.46 2.11
C GLN A 125 -0.07 -11.81 1.36
N HIS A 126 1.05 -11.79 2.09
CA HIS A 126 2.37 -12.01 1.51
C HIS A 126 3.08 -13.15 2.22
N SER A 127 3.73 -13.98 1.42
CA SER A 127 4.67 -14.98 1.91
C SER A 127 5.90 -14.97 1.01
N PHE A 128 7.09 -14.98 1.61
CA PHE A 128 8.37 -15.01 0.90
C PHE A 128 8.54 -13.94 -0.21
N GLY A 129 7.90 -12.79 -0.08
CA GLY A 129 8.01 -11.66 -1.03
C GLY A 129 7.18 -11.81 -2.29
N ARG A 130 6.25 -12.77 -2.30
CA ARG A 130 5.20 -12.88 -3.28
C ARG A 130 3.87 -12.61 -2.61
N VAL A 131 2.94 -12.04 -3.37
CA VAL A 131 1.53 -12.02 -2.99
C VAL A 131 1.05 -13.46 -3.09
N VAL A 132 0.51 -14.02 -2.01
CA VAL A 132 0.04 -15.43 -1.98
C VAL A 132 -1.47 -15.54 -1.91
N ALA A 133 -2.13 -14.55 -1.32
CA ALA A 133 -3.57 -14.50 -1.25
C ALA A 133 -4.05 -13.04 -1.15
N GLU A 134 -5.31 -12.79 -1.50
CA GLU A 134 -6.04 -11.59 -1.14
C GLU A 134 -7.01 -11.91 -0.01
N ARG A 135 -6.94 -11.15 1.08
CA ARG A 135 -7.83 -11.29 2.24
C ARG A 135 -8.90 -10.22 2.18
N HIS A 136 -10.14 -10.64 1.98
CA HIS A 136 -11.34 -9.81 2.02
C HIS A 136 -11.94 -9.82 3.43
N GLU A 137 -11.88 -8.69 4.11
CA GLU A 137 -12.64 -8.41 5.33
C GLU A 137 -14.00 -7.83 4.92
N VAL A 138 -15.07 -8.59 5.16
CA VAL A 138 -16.44 -8.24 4.77
C VAL A 138 -17.29 -8.06 6.02
N ALA A 139 -18.14 -7.04 6.03
CA ALA A 139 -19.13 -6.84 7.07
C ALA A 139 -20.50 -6.52 6.48
N PHE A 140 -21.55 -7.20 6.95
CA PHE A 140 -22.95 -6.96 6.58
C PHE A 140 -23.72 -6.43 7.78
N TRP A 141 -24.47 -5.35 7.58
CA TRP A 141 -25.43 -4.84 8.55
C TRP A 141 -26.83 -5.14 8.05
N LEU A 142 -27.64 -5.75 8.91
CA LEU A 142 -29.03 -6.07 8.60
C LEU A 142 -29.96 -4.96 9.10
N ILE A 143 -31.13 -4.83 8.47
CA ILE A 143 -32.17 -3.86 8.86
C ILE A 143 -32.59 -4.08 10.33
N ASP A 144 -32.79 -5.33 10.73
CA ASP A 144 -33.21 -5.70 12.09
C ASP A 144 -32.08 -5.65 13.13
N SER A 145 -30.83 -5.41 12.71
CA SER A 145 -29.66 -5.40 13.59
C SER A 145 -28.62 -4.37 13.13
N PRO A 146 -28.96 -3.07 13.14
CA PRO A 146 -28.11 -2.02 12.58
C PRO A 146 -26.83 -1.77 13.38
N ASP A 147 -26.74 -2.24 14.62
CA ASP A 147 -25.58 -2.02 15.50
C ASP A 147 -24.59 -3.20 15.52
N ARG A 148 -24.98 -4.36 14.99
CA ARG A 148 -24.20 -5.60 15.08
C ARG A 148 -23.98 -6.19 13.69
N PRO A 149 -22.86 -5.87 13.02
CA PRO A 149 -22.59 -6.47 11.73
C PRO A 149 -22.18 -7.93 11.86
N TRP A 150 -22.57 -8.72 10.87
CA TRP A 150 -21.94 -9.99 10.57
C TRP A 150 -20.58 -9.73 9.93
N ARG A 151 -19.50 -10.23 10.53
CA ARG A 151 -18.12 -9.98 10.07
C ARG A 151 -17.47 -11.26 9.60
N PHE A 152 -16.84 -11.18 8.44
CA PHE A 152 -16.26 -12.30 7.72
C PHE A 152 -14.86 -11.96 7.24
N CYS A 153 -14.08 -13.02 7.08
CA CYS A 153 -12.76 -12.95 6.51
C CYS A 153 -12.57 -14.08 5.52
N ILE A 154 -12.34 -13.73 4.27
CA ILE A 154 -12.26 -14.67 3.15
C ILE A 154 -10.92 -14.46 2.49
N ASP A 155 -10.15 -15.54 2.35
CA ASP A 155 -8.90 -15.50 1.62
C ASP A 155 -9.13 -16.14 0.25
N SER A 156 -8.70 -15.47 -0.81
CA SER A 156 -8.64 -15.99 -2.19
C SER A 156 -7.20 -16.08 -2.64
N GLU A 157 -6.88 -17.07 -3.48
CA GLU A 157 -5.57 -17.12 -4.10
C GLU A 157 -5.39 -15.97 -5.10
N VAL A 158 -4.15 -15.55 -5.33
CA VAL A 158 -3.88 -14.42 -6.23
C VAL A 158 -4.23 -14.81 -7.67
N GLY A 159 -5.08 -14.01 -8.31
CA GLY A 159 -5.54 -14.23 -9.68
C GLY A 159 -6.85 -15.02 -9.75
N GLU A 160 -7.30 -15.62 -8.65
CA GLU A 160 -8.63 -16.22 -8.58
C GLU A 160 -9.66 -15.18 -8.11
N ALA A 161 -10.83 -15.19 -8.72
CA ALA A 161 -11.94 -14.37 -8.24
C ALA A 161 -12.32 -14.81 -6.82
N ALA A 162 -12.49 -13.84 -5.91
CA ALA A 162 -12.88 -14.18 -4.55
C ALA A 162 -14.19 -14.98 -4.56
N PRO A 163 -14.30 -16.11 -3.83
CA PRO A 163 -15.49 -16.96 -3.88
C PRO A 163 -16.79 -16.20 -3.58
N VAL A 164 -16.72 -15.18 -2.72
CA VAL A 164 -17.87 -14.33 -2.33
C VAL A 164 -18.16 -13.18 -3.31
N ALA A 165 -17.34 -13.00 -4.35
CA ALA A 165 -17.46 -11.87 -5.27
C ALA A 165 -18.86 -11.76 -5.92
N PRO A 166 -19.52 -12.85 -6.36
CA PRO A 166 -20.87 -12.76 -6.92
C PRO A 166 -21.89 -12.18 -5.93
N LEU A 167 -21.91 -12.69 -4.69
CA LEU A 167 -22.77 -12.18 -3.62
C LEU A 167 -22.48 -10.69 -3.34
N LEU A 168 -21.20 -10.31 -3.23
CA LEU A 168 -20.83 -8.92 -2.99
C LEU A 168 -21.26 -8.00 -4.13
N ALA A 169 -21.04 -8.39 -5.38
CA ALA A 169 -21.42 -7.60 -6.54
C ALA A 169 -22.93 -7.37 -6.60
N ARG A 170 -23.72 -8.41 -6.34
CA ARG A 170 -25.19 -8.34 -6.29
C ARG A 170 -25.68 -7.40 -5.18
N LEU A 171 -25.17 -7.57 -3.96
CA LEU A 171 -25.52 -6.71 -2.83
C LEU A 171 -25.07 -5.26 -3.05
N GLN A 172 -23.89 -5.04 -3.64
CA GLN A 172 -23.39 -3.71 -4.01
C GLN A 172 -24.29 -3.04 -5.05
N ALA A 173 -24.64 -3.74 -6.13
CA ALA A 173 -25.50 -3.22 -7.16
C ALA A 173 -26.88 -2.81 -6.60
N ARG A 174 -27.48 -3.66 -5.77
CA ARG A 174 -28.76 -3.36 -5.10
C ARG A 174 -28.67 -2.13 -4.20
N LEU A 175 -27.66 -2.06 -3.33
CA LEU A 175 -27.47 -0.94 -2.41
C LEU A 175 -27.17 0.36 -3.15
N HIS A 176 -26.41 0.29 -4.25
CA HIS A 176 -26.14 1.44 -5.11
C HIS A 176 -27.42 1.97 -5.75
N ALA A 177 -28.19 1.11 -6.41
CA ALA A 177 -29.46 1.49 -7.04
C ALA A 177 -30.46 2.07 -6.02
N ALA A 178 -30.56 1.47 -4.83
CA ALA A 178 -31.41 1.98 -3.75
C ALA A 178 -30.95 3.37 -3.26
N ALA A 179 -29.65 3.61 -3.16
CA ALA A 179 -29.10 4.89 -2.73
C ALA A 179 -29.31 5.98 -3.80
N GLU A 180 -29.12 5.68 -5.08
CA GLU A 180 -29.42 6.62 -6.17
C GLU A 180 -30.90 6.99 -6.21
N ASP A 181 -31.78 6.02 -6.01
CA ASP A 181 -33.21 6.24 -5.95
C ASP A 181 -33.63 7.04 -4.70
N ALA A 182 -32.98 6.79 -3.55
CA ALA A 182 -33.16 7.62 -2.35
C ALA A 182 -32.75 9.08 -2.60
N LEU A 183 -31.56 9.31 -3.17
CA LEU A 183 -31.09 10.66 -3.50
C LEU A 183 -32.00 11.37 -4.50
N ARG A 184 -32.53 10.65 -5.51
CA ARG A 184 -33.51 11.21 -6.46
C ARG A 184 -34.82 11.62 -5.80
N ARG A 185 -35.25 10.89 -4.77
CA ARG A 185 -36.45 11.19 -3.98
C ARG A 185 -36.22 12.23 -2.87
N GLY A 186 -35.01 12.78 -2.75
CA GLY A 186 -34.64 13.70 -1.67
C GLY A 186 -34.56 13.03 -0.30
N LEU A 187 -34.39 11.70 -0.26
CA LEU A 187 -34.17 10.95 0.97
C LEU A 187 -32.68 10.91 1.32
N ASP A 188 -32.39 10.71 2.60
CA ASP A 188 -31.03 10.63 3.09
C ASP A 188 -30.37 9.30 2.72
N VAL A 189 -29.08 9.37 2.41
CA VAL A 189 -28.21 8.19 2.35
C VAL A 189 -27.12 8.35 3.42
N ALA A 190 -26.94 7.34 4.27
CA ALA A 190 -26.00 7.41 5.38
C ALA A 190 -25.15 6.16 5.53
N GLY A 191 -24.01 6.33 6.20
CA GLY A 191 -23.12 5.26 6.63
C GLY A 191 -22.40 5.62 7.93
N ASP A 192 -21.39 4.84 8.29
CA ASP A 192 -20.64 5.06 9.53
C ASP A 192 -19.78 6.33 9.40
N GLY A 193 -20.16 7.36 10.15
CA GLY A 193 -19.50 8.66 10.16
C GLY A 193 -19.81 9.54 8.95
N TRP A 194 -20.86 9.27 8.16
CA TRP A 194 -21.26 10.18 7.07
C TRP A 194 -22.75 10.12 6.73
N THR A 195 -23.29 11.20 6.18
CA THR A 195 -24.68 11.33 5.71
C THR A 195 -24.75 12.31 4.55
N TRP A 196 -25.44 11.95 3.47
CA TRP A 196 -25.74 12.81 2.33
C TRP A 196 -27.23 13.17 2.37
N ARG A 197 -27.53 14.46 2.53
CA ARG A 197 -28.88 15.05 2.53
C ARG A 197 -28.87 16.38 1.76
N ASP A 198 -29.88 16.65 0.92
CA ASP A 198 -30.12 17.97 0.29
C ASP A 198 -28.87 18.63 -0.31
N SER A 199 -28.14 17.91 -1.16
CA SER A 199 -26.87 18.38 -1.76
C SER A 199 -25.76 18.74 -0.76
N ARG A 200 -25.83 18.22 0.46
CA ARG A 200 -24.78 18.35 1.47
C ARG A 200 -24.32 16.99 1.98
N LEU A 201 -23.00 16.82 2.02
CA LEU A 201 -22.34 15.68 2.61
C LEU A 201 -21.83 16.07 4.00
N THR A 202 -22.42 15.49 5.03
CA THR A 202 -21.98 15.63 6.43
C THR A 202 -21.11 14.45 6.81
N ILE A 203 -19.90 14.71 7.31
CA ILE A 203 -18.92 13.69 7.71
C ILE A 203 -18.51 13.93 9.16
N VAL A 204 -18.58 12.89 9.98
CA VAL A 204 -18.20 12.89 11.40
C VAL A 204 -16.82 12.26 11.56
N GLN A 205 -15.83 13.08 11.91
CA GLN A 205 -14.46 12.64 12.20
C GLN A 205 -14.10 12.94 13.65
N GLY A 206 -14.13 11.90 14.49
CA GLY A 206 -13.90 12.05 15.93
C GLY A 206 -15.01 12.88 16.57
N ARG A 207 -14.68 14.06 17.10
CA ARG A 207 -15.63 14.99 17.73
C ARG A 207 -16.14 16.09 16.79
N ARG A 208 -15.65 16.14 15.55
CA ARG A 208 -16.00 17.19 14.59
C ARG A 208 -16.96 16.62 13.54
N ALA A 209 -18.05 17.34 13.31
CA ALA A 209 -18.90 17.13 12.15
C ALA A 209 -18.58 18.21 11.12
N LEU A 210 -18.27 17.80 9.89
CA LEU A 210 -17.97 18.66 8.76
C LEU A 210 -19.09 18.52 7.75
N SER A 211 -19.78 19.62 7.41
CA SER A 211 -20.80 19.65 6.36
C SER A 211 -20.21 20.31 5.12
N ILE A 212 -20.15 19.57 4.01
CA ILE A 212 -19.58 20.00 2.73
C ILE A 212 -20.71 20.01 1.69
N PRO A 213 -21.07 21.17 1.12
CA PRO A 213 -21.91 21.21 -0.07
C PRO A 213 -21.30 20.38 -1.20
N ILE A 214 -22.12 19.61 -1.91
CA ILE A 214 -21.65 18.72 -2.97
C ILE A 214 -20.99 19.54 -4.08
N GLU A 215 -21.48 20.74 -4.38
CA GLU A 215 -20.87 21.65 -5.36
C GLU A 215 -19.47 22.17 -4.96
N GLU A 216 -19.08 22.09 -3.69
CA GLU A 216 -17.74 22.51 -3.24
C GLU A 216 -16.71 21.37 -3.24
N ILE A 217 -17.16 20.13 -3.47
CA ILE A 217 -16.27 18.99 -3.67
C ILE A 217 -15.63 19.14 -5.05
N THR A 218 -14.30 19.17 -5.09
CA THR A 218 -13.57 19.33 -6.36
C THR A 218 -12.97 18.04 -6.86
N ALA A 219 -12.66 17.12 -5.94
CA ALA A 219 -11.97 15.88 -6.28
C ALA A 219 -12.21 14.85 -5.17
N ILE A 220 -12.14 13.58 -5.55
CA ILE A 220 -12.16 12.46 -4.61
C ILE A 220 -11.10 11.43 -4.98
N ASP A 221 -10.69 10.61 -4.02
CA ASP A 221 -9.77 9.50 -4.29
C ASP A 221 -10.04 8.36 -3.32
N SER A 222 -10.12 7.15 -3.87
CA SER A 222 -10.36 5.92 -3.13
C SER A 222 -9.12 5.04 -3.23
N GLY A 223 -8.26 5.10 -2.20
CA GLY A 223 -7.00 4.34 -2.13
C GLY A 223 -6.91 3.46 -0.88
N HIS A 224 -5.73 2.89 -0.60
CA HIS A 224 -5.55 2.04 0.59
C HIS A 224 -5.74 2.80 1.91
N GLN A 225 -5.52 4.11 1.91
CA GLN A 225 -5.75 4.95 3.09
C GLN A 225 -7.22 5.31 3.33
N GLY A 226 -8.12 4.92 2.42
CA GLY A 226 -9.54 5.24 2.50
C GLY A 226 -10.03 6.16 1.37
N LEU A 227 -11.29 6.56 1.48
CA LEU A 227 -11.89 7.61 0.65
C LEU A 227 -11.44 8.98 1.17
N ARG A 228 -10.81 9.77 0.31
CA ARG A 228 -10.40 11.15 0.56
C ARG A 228 -11.24 12.09 -0.29
N ILE A 229 -11.66 13.19 0.33
CA ILE A 229 -12.56 14.17 -0.29
C ILE A 229 -11.91 15.55 -0.14
N TRP A 230 -11.69 16.23 -1.26
CA TRP A 230 -11.13 17.57 -1.29
C TRP A 230 -12.22 18.60 -1.53
N ARG A 231 -12.10 19.73 -0.82
CA ARG A 231 -12.95 20.90 -0.94
C ARG A 231 -12.12 22.02 -1.59
N GLY A 232 -12.60 22.57 -2.69
CA GLY A 232 -11.91 23.64 -3.41
C GLY A 232 -10.45 23.29 -3.80
N PHE A 233 -9.53 24.18 -3.48
CA PHE A 233 -8.11 24.06 -3.81
C PHE A 233 -7.23 23.71 -2.61
N ASP A 234 -7.84 23.28 -1.51
CA ASP A 234 -7.08 22.92 -0.32
C ASP A 234 -6.14 21.74 -0.62
N PRO A 235 -4.85 21.82 -0.27
CA PRO A 235 -3.92 20.74 -0.56
C PRO A 235 -4.25 19.49 0.26
N GLN A 236 -4.83 19.66 1.46
CA GLN A 236 -5.21 18.54 2.33
C GLN A 236 -6.65 18.11 2.05
N PRO A 237 -6.96 16.81 2.15
CA PRO A 237 -8.35 16.36 2.07
C PRO A 237 -9.14 16.96 3.23
N ALA A 238 -10.31 17.53 2.93
CA ALA A 238 -11.23 18.06 3.93
C ALA A 238 -11.79 16.94 4.82
N ALA A 239 -11.96 15.75 4.23
CA ALA A 239 -12.38 14.55 4.95
C ALA A 239 -11.68 13.29 4.43
N GLN A 240 -11.56 12.30 5.32
CA GLN A 240 -11.02 10.98 5.07
C GLN A 240 -11.86 9.93 5.80
N LEU A 241 -12.37 8.95 5.05
CA LEU A 241 -13.19 7.86 5.54
C LEU A 241 -12.49 6.53 5.27
N LYS A 242 -12.44 5.64 6.26
CA LYS A 242 -11.90 4.29 6.05
C LYS A 242 -12.87 3.52 5.16
N LEU A 243 -12.40 2.91 4.07
CA LEU A 243 -13.26 2.08 3.21
C LEU A 243 -13.87 0.87 3.95
N SER A 244 -13.25 0.46 5.07
CA SER A 244 -13.78 -0.57 5.96
C SER A 244 -14.93 -0.10 6.86
N SER A 245 -15.34 1.18 6.83
CA SER A 245 -16.50 1.65 7.59
C SER A 245 -17.81 1.37 6.84
N ARG A 246 -18.93 1.32 7.57
CA ARG A 246 -20.26 0.99 7.02
C ARG A 246 -20.59 1.89 5.84
N SER A 247 -20.83 1.29 4.67
CA SER A 247 -21.21 1.98 3.43
C SER A 247 -20.19 3.01 2.91
N ALA A 248 -18.93 3.03 3.37
CA ALA A 248 -17.94 3.98 2.81
C ALA A 248 -17.65 3.73 1.33
N TRP A 249 -17.66 2.46 0.89
CA TRP A 249 -17.56 2.11 -0.53
C TRP A 249 -18.71 2.71 -1.35
N LEU A 250 -19.93 2.73 -0.79
CA LEU A 250 -21.13 3.24 -1.45
C LEU A 250 -21.00 4.74 -1.66
N LEU A 251 -20.58 5.49 -0.64
CA LEU A 251 -20.28 6.91 -0.78
C LEU A 251 -19.21 7.16 -1.84
N SER A 252 -18.14 6.36 -1.82
CA SER A 252 -17.06 6.45 -2.83
C SER A 252 -17.61 6.29 -4.24
N ARG A 253 -18.49 5.31 -4.46
CA ARG A 253 -19.10 5.04 -5.77
C ARG A 253 -20.05 6.15 -6.21
N LEU A 254 -20.91 6.63 -5.32
CA LEU A 254 -21.84 7.73 -5.60
C LEU A 254 -21.10 9.03 -5.96
N LEU A 255 -19.99 9.31 -5.27
CA LEU A 255 -19.16 10.48 -5.56
C LEU A 255 -18.33 10.30 -6.84
N SER A 256 -17.83 9.10 -7.14
CA SER A 256 -16.98 8.87 -8.33
C SER A 256 -17.71 9.06 -9.65
N ILE A 257 -19.05 8.98 -9.63
CA ILE A 257 -19.87 9.29 -10.80
C ILE A 257 -19.85 10.80 -11.12
N ARG A 258 -19.62 11.64 -10.11
CA ARG A 258 -19.71 13.11 -10.23
C ARG A 258 -18.37 13.81 -10.21
N PHE A 259 -17.36 13.20 -9.61
CA PHE A 259 -16.05 13.82 -9.37
C PHE A 259 -14.95 12.88 -9.82
N GLY A 260 -14.00 13.42 -10.59
CA GLY A 260 -12.80 12.71 -10.98
C GLY A 260 -11.76 12.62 -9.85
N ARG A 261 -10.68 11.91 -10.15
CA ARG A 261 -9.52 11.78 -9.27
C ARG A 261 -8.54 12.95 -9.46
N PRO A 262 -7.90 13.43 -8.37
CA PRO A 262 -6.81 14.39 -8.46
C PRO A 262 -5.73 14.04 -9.51
N GLY A 263 -5.57 14.90 -10.51
CA GLY A 263 -4.63 14.70 -11.63
C GLY A 263 -5.23 14.15 -12.91
N GLU A 264 -6.50 13.74 -12.92
CA GLU A 264 -7.21 13.52 -14.17
C GLU A 264 -7.41 14.86 -14.90
N PRO A 265 -7.37 14.88 -16.25
CA PRO A 265 -7.47 16.12 -17.04
C PRO A 265 -8.74 16.93 -16.76
N GLU A 266 -9.83 16.27 -16.36
CA GLU A 266 -11.14 16.88 -16.06
C GLU A 266 -11.16 17.60 -14.70
N VAL A 267 -10.23 17.27 -13.81
CA VAL A 267 -10.17 17.85 -12.46
C VAL A 267 -9.24 19.06 -12.46
N PRO A 268 -9.73 20.27 -12.13
CA PRO A 268 -8.90 21.46 -12.07
C PRO A 268 -7.72 21.26 -11.11
N GLN A 269 -6.51 21.49 -11.62
CA GLN A 269 -5.28 21.41 -10.81
C GLN A 269 -5.32 22.46 -9.71
N ALA A 270 -4.98 22.05 -8.48
CA ALA A 270 -4.83 23.00 -7.39
C ALA A 270 -3.50 23.77 -7.53
N PRO A 271 -3.45 25.05 -7.10
CA PRO A 271 -2.26 25.89 -7.24
C PRO A 271 -1.08 25.37 -6.41
N GLY A 272 0.14 25.79 -6.77
CA GLY A 272 1.37 25.37 -6.10
C GLY A 272 1.69 23.90 -6.37
N LEU A 273 1.92 23.13 -5.30
CA LEU A 273 2.14 21.68 -5.43
C LEU A 273 0.84 20.90 -5.73
N GLY A 274 -0.32 21.51 -5.49
CA GLY A 274 -1.62 20.88 -5.61
C GLY A 274 -2.00 19.93 -4.45
N ARG A 275 -3.03 19.10 -4.67
CA ARG A 275 -3.64 18.22 -3.66
C ARG A 275 -2.70 17.07 -3.26
N VAL A 276 -2.72 16.69 -1.97
CA VAL A 276 -1.89 15.62 -1.39
C VAL A 276 -2.45 14.25 -1.76
N LEU A 277 -1.84 13.62 -2.75
CA LEU A 277 -2.21 12.32 -3.28
C LEU A 277 -1.72 11.15 -2.42
N LEU A 278 -0.60 11.26 -1.73
CA LEU A 278 -0.12 10.24 -0.81
C LEU A 278 0.57 10.89 0.39
N GLU A 279 0.35 10.33 1.58
CA GLU A 279 1.05 10.75 2.79
C GLU A 279 1.72 9.54 3.45
N HIS A 280 3.06 9.58 3.53
CA HIS A 280 3.84 8.56 4.23
C HIS A 280 4.45 9.13 5.51
N ARG A 281 4.08 8.53 6.65
CA ARG A 281 4.66 8.85 7.96
C ARG A 281 5.35 7.61 8.53
N PRO A 282 6.56 7.72 9.12
CA PRO A 282 7.30 6.60 9.66
C PRO A 282 6.74 6.17 11.04
N LYS A 283 5.44 5.89 11.14
CA LYS A 283 4.73 5.58 12.39
C LYS A 283 5.38 4.43 13.15
N ASN A 284 5.76 3.37 12.44
CA ASN A 284 6.38 2.20 13.07
C ASN A 284 7.75 2.54 13.68
N ALA A 285 8.57 3.34 13.01
CA ALA A 285 9.86 3.77 13.57
C ALA A 285 9.66 4.66 14.80
N ALA A 286 8.67 5.56 14.79
CA ALA A 286 8.32 6.38 15.94
C ALA A 286 7.84 5.52 17.12
N VAL A 287 6.96 4.54 16.88
CA VAL A 287 6.47 3.61 17.91
C VAL A 287 7.60 2.75 18.47
N VAL A 288 8.47 2.19 17.62
CA VAL A 288 9.63 1.40 18.07
C VAL A 288 10.58 2.24 18.90
N ALA A 289 10.92 3.45 18.47
CA ALA A 289 11.76 4.36 19.25
C ALA A 289 11.12 4.71 20.60
N PHE A 290 9.81 4.92 20.64
CA PHE A 290 9.07 5.16 21.89
C PHE A 290 9.13 3.95 22.84
N LEU A 291 8.86 2.74 22.32
CA LEU A 291 8.90 1.51 23.11
C LEU A 291 10.30 1.19 23.63
N MET A 292 11.34 1.36 22.80
CA MET A 292 12.74 1.24 23.24
C MET A 292 13.09 2.28 24.30
N GLY A 293 12.61 3.53 24.13
CA GLY A 293 12.74 4.57 25.14
C GLY A 293 12.08 4.19 26.46
N LEU A 294 10.86 3.64 26.43
CA LEU A 294 10.13 3.20 27.62
C LEU A 294 10.83 2.02 28.32
N MET A 295 11.30 1.03 27.55
CA MET A 295 12.07 -0.09 28.09
C MET A 295 13.37 0.38 28.76
N ALA A 296 14.10 1.30 28.13
CA ALA A 296 15.28 1.92 28.73
C ALA A 296 14.94 2.70 30.01
N ALA A 297 13.82 3.43 30.04
CA ALA A 297 13.35 4.11 31.26
C ALA A 297 13.10 3.12 32.40
N THR A 298 12.45 1.99 32.12
CA THR A 298 12.20 0.94 33.11
C THR A 298 13.51 0.36 33.65
N VAL A 299 14.47 0.04 32.78
CA VAL A 299 15.80 -0.45 33.19
C VAL A 299 16.53 0.59 34.04
N ALA A 300 16.53 1.86 33.63
CA ALA A 300 17.11 2.94 34.40
C ALA A 300 16.48 3.04 35.80
N GLY A 301 15.14 2.98 35.88
CA GLY A 301 14.40 2.98 37.14
C GLY A 301 14.77 1.81 38.07
N VAL A 302 14.92 0.60 37.51
CA VAL A 302 15.37 -0.58 38.26
C VAL A 302 16.82 -0.40 38.75
N CYS A 303 17.72 0.10 37.90
CA CYS A 303 19.11 0.39 38.29
C CYS A 303 19.19 1.43 39.40
N PHE A 304 18.40 2.50 39.34
CA PHE A 304 18.33 3.52 40.39
C PHE A 304 17.76 2.95 41.69
N ALA A 305 16.67 2.18 41.63
CA ALA A 305 16.10 1.54 42.81
C ALA A 305 17.10 0.57 43.46
N ALA A 306 17.78 -0.27 42.66
CA ALA A 306 18.82 -1.17 43.14
C ALA A 306 20.03 -0.41 43.71
N ALA A 307 20.44 0.70 43.08
CA ALA A 307 21.52 1.54 43.58
C ALA A 307 21.22 2.12 44.96
N VAL A 308 19.97 2.55 45.19
CA VAL A 308 19.50 3.05 46.49
C VAL A 308 19.44 1.94 47.53
N LEU A 309 18.86 0.78 47.17
CA LEU A 309 18.71 -0.37 48.08
C LEU A 309 20.07 -0.97 48.48
N LEU A 310 21.00 -1.08 47.53
CA LEU A 310 22.30 -1.70 47.71
C LEU A 310 23.43 -0.70 48.05
N ARG A 311 23.13 0.61 48.06
CA ARG A 311 24.09 1.72 48.26
C ARG A 311 25.29 1.67 47.30
N MET A 312 25.05 1.30 46.03
CA MET A 312 26.10 1.19 45.01
C MET A 312 26.05 2.35 44.00
N VAL A 313 26.96 3.31 44.15
CA VAL A 313 27.11 4.47 43.22
C VAL A 313 27.25 4.07 41.74
N PRO A 314 28.00 3.00 41.37
CA PRO A 314 28.14 2.62 39.96
C PRO A 314 26.80 2.28 39.28
N LEU A 315 25.84 1.69 40.01
CA LEU A 315 24.50 1.39 39.48
C LEU A 315 23.70 2.66 39.22
N ALA A 316 23.88 3.71 40.04
CA ALA A 316 23.24 5.01 39.81
C ALA A 316 23.80 5.71 38.56
N LEU A 317 25.12 5.66 38.33
CA LEU A 317 25.74 6.20 37.12
C LEU A 317 25.27 5.47 35.86
N LEU A 318 25.22 4.12 35.92
CA LEU A 318 24.65 3.31 34.84
C LEU A 318 23.18 3.69 34.58
N GLY A 319 22.37 3.79 35.64
CA GLY A 319 20.97 4.24 35.55
C GLY A 319 20.83 5.62 34.92
N GLY A 320 21.70 6.57 35.26
CA GLY A 320 21.74 7.91 34.67
C GLY A 320 22.04 7.89 33.17
N GLY A 321 23.05 7.12 32.75
CA GLY A 321 23.39 6.96 31.33
C GLY A 321 22.26 6.32 30.51
N VAL A 322 21.62 5.28 31.04
CA VAL A 322 20.46 4.64 30.41
C VAL A 322 19.26 5.60 30.38
N GLY A 323 19.06 6.39 31.42
CA GLY A 323 18.02 7.42 31.50
C GLY A 323 18.16 8.51 30.43
N LEU A 324 19.37 9.01 30.19
CA LEU A 324 19.64 9.95 29.09
C LEU A 324 19.33 9.35 27.72
N THR A 325 19.68 8.07 27.53
CA THR A 325 19.37 7.33 26.29
C THR A 325 17.86 7.21 26.08
N SER A 326 17.10 6.94 27.16
CA SER A 326 15.64 6.91 27.11
C SER A 326 15.04 8.25 26.66
N LEU A 327 15.48 9.36 27.26
CA LEU A 327 15.02 10.71 26.88
C LEU A 327 15.32 11.03 25.41
N ALA A 328 16.51 10.67 24.93
CA ALA A 328 16.90 10.85 23.53
C ALA A 328 16.00 10.04 22.58
N MET A 329 15.67 8.80 22.92
CA MET A 329 14.78 7.94 22.12
C MET A 329 13.33 8.44 22.08
N ILE A 330 12.79 8.87 23.22
CA ILE A 330 11.44 9.43 23.30
C ILE A 330 11.36 10.75 22.51
N SER A 331 12.37 11.62 22.64
CA SER A 331 12.48 12.85 21.85
C SER A 331 12.55 12.55 20.35
N THR A 332 13.36 11.55 19.95
CA THR A 332 13.48 11.10 18.56
C THR A 332 12.14 10.58 18.04
N SER A 333 11.39 9.80 18.83
CA SER A 333 10.04 9.35 18.48
C SER A 333 9.10 10.53 18.20
N PHE A 334 9.11 11.55 19.06
CA PHE A 334 8.28 12.75 18.88
C PHE A 334 8.65 13.57 17.65
N ARG A 335 9.92 13.56 17.25
CA ARG A 335 10.34 14.22 16.01
C ARG A 335 10.03 13.36 14.78
N LEU A 336 10.20 12.04 14.85
CA LEU A 336 9.82 11.11 13.79
C LEU A 336 8.31 11.10 13.51
N SER A 337 7.48 11.33 14.53
CA SER A 337 6.02 11.44 14.35
C SER A 337 5.61 12.70 13.57
N ARG A 338 6.46 13.72 13.55
CA ARG A 338 6.32 14.94 12.73
C ARG A 338 6.95 14.82 11.35
N SER A 339 7.87 13.87 11.15
CA SER A 339 8.43 13.58 9.83
C SER A 339 7.35 13.02 8.92
N CYS A 340 7.26 13.55 7.71
CA CYS A 340 6.23 13.20 6.76
C CYS A 340 6.74 13.43 5.33
N PHE A 341 6.55 12.44 4.47
CA PHE A 341 6.68 12.60 3.03
C PHE A 341 5.28 12.71 2.42
N ARG A 342 5.09 13.67 1.52
CA ARG A 342 3.83 13.90 0.82
C ARG A 342 4.09 13.97 -0.67
N PHE A 343 3.29 13.21 -1.39
CA PHE A 343 3.17 13.31 -2.83
C PHE A 343 1.98 14.20 -3.14
N HIS A 344 2.17 15.18 -4.02
CA HIS A 344 1.16 16.11 -4.44
C HIS A 344 0.88 15.98 -5.95
N GLU A 345 -0.17 16.63 -6.44
CA GLU A 345 -0.53 16.62 -7.87
C GLU A 345 0.59 17.09 -8.80
N GLY A 346 1.37 18.09 -8.39
CA GLY A 346 2.44 18.73 -9.18
C GLY A 346 3.82 18.70 -8.52
N GLY A 347 4.02 17.90 -7.47
CA GLY A 347 5.32 17.83 -6.80
C GLY A 347 5.38 16.91 -5.58
N VAL A 348 6.47 17.05 -4.82
CA VAL A 348 6.71 16.31 -3.58
C VAL A 348 7.10 17.28 -2.46
N SER A 349 6.72 16.95 -1.23
CA SER A 349 7.21 17.64 -0.04
C SER A 349 7.66 16.67 1.05
N GLN A 350 8.69 17.05 1.80
CA GLN A 350 9.24 16.25 2.89
C GLN A 350 9.46 17.14 4.12
N ALA A 351 8.76 16.83 5.20
CA ALA A 351 9.11 17.27 6.54
C ALA A 351 10.03 16.22 7.17
N SER A 352 11.21 16.64 7.61
CA SER A 352 12.22 15.79 8.24
C SER A 352 12.74 16.43 9.52
N LEU A 353 13.68 15.77 10.21
CA LEU A 353 14.34 16.32 11.39
C LEU A 353 15.14 17.60 11.09
N SER A 354 15.59 17.78 9.84
CA SER A 354 16.44 18.90 9.42
C SER A 354 15.65 20.05 8.78
N GLY A 355 14.34 19.91 8.61
CA GLY A 355 13.48 20.96 8.05
C GLY A 355 12.44 20.45 7.07
N HIS A 356 11.80 21.39 6.38
CA HIS A 356 10.81 21.14 5.34
C HIS A 356 11.43 21.42 3.96
N ARG A 357 11.20 20.53 3.00
CA ARG A 357 11.63 20.67 1.60
C ARG A 357 10.45 20.42 0.69
N THR A 358 10.40 21.16 -0.41
CA THR A 358 9.38 21.05 -1.46
C THR A 358 10.08 21.07 -2.81
N LEU A 359 9.62 20.25 -3.75
CA LEU A 359 10.06 20.24 -5.13
C LEU A 359 8.84 20.06 -6.02
N CYS A 360 8.61 21.01 -6.92
CA CYS A 360 7.66 20.86 -8.01
C CYS A 360 8.25 19.94 -9.10
N PHE A 361 7.43 19.25 -9.90
CA PHE A 361 7.92 18.33 -10.93
C PHE A 361 8.73 19.02 -12.05
N ASP A 362 8.44 20.29 -12.32
CA ASP A 362 9.20 21.14 -13.23
C ASP A 362 10.59 21.51 -12.69
N GLU A 363 10.80 21.45 -11.38
CA GLU A 363 12.09 21.71 -10.72
C GLU A 363 12.97 20.46 -10.55
N ILE A 364 12.44 19.26 -10.85
CA ILE A 364 13.16 17.99 -10.69
C ILE A 364 13.95 17.70 -11.97
N ASP A 365 15.27 17.73 -11.89
CA ASP A 365 16.14 17.47 -13.04
C ASP A 365 16.44 15.98 -13.20
N GLN A 366 16.56 15.28 -12.07
CA GLN A 366 16.79 13.84 -12.06
C GLN A 366 15.89 13.11 -11.07
N PHE A 367 15.29 12.02 -11.53
CA PHE A 367 14.51 11.09 -10.72
C PHE A 367 15.11 9.69 -10.78
N ALA A 368 15.49 9.14 -9.63
CA ALA A 368 15.92 7.74 -9.53
C ALA A 368 14.95 6.96 -8.64
N PHE A 369 14.59 5.75 -9.08
CA PHE A 369 13.74 4.83 -8.33
C PHE A 369 14.43 3.48 -8.20
N ASP A 370 14.64 3.02 -6.97
CA ASP A 370 15.27 1.74 -6.66
C ASP A 370 14.37 0.91 -5.74
N ALA A 371 14.09 -0.33 -6.13
CA ALA A 371 13.28 -1.28 -5.37
C ALA A 371 14.12 -2.50 -5.00
N ARG A 372 14.69 -2.50 -3.78
CA ARG A 372 15.55 -3.60 -3.30
C ARG A 372 14.79 -4.55 -2.40
N ARG A 373 14.60 -5.78 -2.84
CA ARG A 373 14.10 -6.88 -2.01
C ARG A 373 15.13 -7.22 -0.93
N GLN A 374 14.71 -7.24 0.34
CA GLN A 374 15.56 -7.61 1.47
C GLN A 374 15.27 -9.05 1.89
N TYR A 375 16.32 -9.86 2.04
CA TYR A 375 16.24 -11.22 2.55
C TYR A 375 17.13 -11.38 3.79
N SER A 376 16.72 -12.21 4.73
CA SER A 376 17.54 -12.67 5.84
C SER A 376 17.34 -14.17 6.02
N ARG A 377 18.43 -14.94 5.90
CA ARG A 377 18.41 -16.42 5.96
C ARG A 377 17.38 -17.05 5.00
N GLY A 378 17.33 -16.55 3.76
CA GLY A 378 16.37 -16.98 2.75
C GLY A 378 14.92 -16.49 2.97
N ARG A 379 14.61 -15.88 4.11
CA ARG A 379 13.29 -15.29 4.38
C ARG A 379 13.24 -13.87 3.87
N TYR A 380 12.24 -13.59 3.05
CA TYR A 380 11.99 -12.24 2.57
C TYR A 380 11.47 -11.35 3.73
N LEU A 381 12.09 -10.19 3.89
CA LEU A 381 11.82 -9.23 4.97
C LEU A 381 11.00 -8.01 4.50
N GLY A 382 10.78 -7.86 3.20
CA GLY A 382 10.16 -6.69 2.57
C GLY A 382 11.00 -6.12 1.44
N THR A 383 10.45 -5.14 0.73
CA THR A 383 11.16 -4.34 -0.27
C THR A 383 11.40 -2.95 0.28
N VAL A 384 12.62 -2.45 0.09
CA VAL A 384 12.98 -1.07 0.36
C VAL A 384 12.93 -0.30 -0.96
N PHE A 385 12.01 0.63 -1.03
CA PHE A 385 11.85 1.59 -2.12
C PHE A 385 12.65 2.83 -1.78
N THR A 386 13.53 3.23 -2.67
CA THR A 386 14.30 4.47 -2.57
C THR A 386 13.98 5.35 -3.76
N MET A 387 13.49 6.55 -3.50
CA MET A 387 13.20 7.58 -4.48
C MET A 387 14.15 8.74 -4.24
N VAL A 388 14.86 9.15 -5.27
CA VAL A 388 15.78 10.29 -5.24
C VAL A 388 15.26 11.34 -6.21
N PHE A 389 15.00 12.53 -5.69
CA PHE A 389 14.57 13.70 -6.44
C PHE A 389 15.69 14.73 -6.38
N LEU A 390 16.39 14.93 -7.48
CA LEU A 390 17.50 15.87 -7.57
C LEU A 390 17.09 17.14 -8.31
N CYS A 391 17.46 18.28 -7.76
CA CYS A 391 17.34 19.60 -8.35
C CYS A 391 18.74 20.20 -8.44
N GLU A 392 19.29 20.33 -9.65
CA GLU A 392 20.64 20.83 -9.90
C GLU A 392 20.74 22.32 -9.58
N SER A 393 19.69 23.09 -9.88
CA SER A 393 19.63 24.52 -9.56
C SER A 393 19.59 24.79 -8.05
N ARG A 394 19.03 23.87 -7.25
CA ARG A 394 18.94 23.96 -5.79
C ARG A 394 19.27 22.61 -5.12
N PRO A 395 20.55 22.21 -5.03
CA PRO A 395 20.94 20.89 -4.52
C PRO A 395 20.51 20.63 -3.07
N ARG A 396 20.35 21.68 -2.26
CA ARG A 396 19.85 21.60 -0.87
C ARG A 396 18.36 21.25 -0.78
N SER A 397 17.60 21.50 -1.85
CA SER A 397 16.17 21.17 -1.95
C SER A 397 15.92 19.73 -2.40
N SER A 398 16.95 19.02 -2.89
CA SER A 398 16.86 17.60 -3.26
C SER A 398 16.29 16.75 -2.13
N ILE A 399 15.42 15.80 -2.50
CA ILE A 399 14.69 14.94 -1.57
C ILE A 399 15.14 13.50 -1.76
N LEU A 400 15.51 12.86 -0.67
CA LEU A 400 15.72 11.41 -0.60
C LEU A 400 14.59 10.83 0.25
N HIS A 401 13.79 9.96 -0.36
CA HIS A 401 12.74 9.23 0.33
C HIS A 401 13.02 7.74 0.30
N THR A 402 13.02 7.12 1.48
CA THR A 402 13.14 5.66 1.60
C THR A 402 11.94 5.15 2.36
N GLN A 403 11.24 4.18 1.76
CA GLN A 403 10.11 3.51 2.36
C GLN A 403 10.35 2.00 2.33
N ARG A 404 10.04 1.34 3.45
CA ARG A 404 9.97 -0.12 3.50
C ARG A 404 8.51 -0.53 3.44
N ALA A 405 8.17 -1.35 2.46
CA ALA A 405 6.88 -2.02 2.40
C ALA A 405 7.09 -3.52 2.22
N ALA A 406 6.05 -4.31 2.49
CA ALA A 406 6.15 -5.75 2.30
C ALA A 406 6.30 -6.12 0.81
N PHE A 407 5.97 -5.25 -0.14
CA PHE A 407 6.01 -5.49 -1.58
C PHE A 407 5.82 -4.15 -2.31
N GLU A 408 5.89 -4.16 -3.63
CA GLU A 408 5.57 -2.99 -4.45
C GLU A 408 4.06 -2.77 -4.42
N THR A 409 3.63 -1.72 -3.73
CA THR A 409 2.22 -1.38 -3.63
C THR A 409 1.79 -0.60 -4.88
N ALA A 410 0.52 -0.71 -5.26
CA ALA A 410 -0.05 0.10 -6.35
C ALA A 410 0.24 1.60 -6.16
N GLU A 411 0.19 2.09 -4.91
CA GLU A 411 0.55 3.48 -4.59
C GLU A 411 1.98 3.86 -4.98
N VAL A 412 2.96 2.97 -4.73
CA VAL A 412 4.37 3.22 -5.06
C VAL A 412 4.59 3.15 -6.58
N THR A 413 3.91 2.22 -7.24
CA THR A 413 3.92 2.07 -8.70
C THR A 413 3.30 3.28 -9.39
N SER A 414 2.10 3.69 -9.00
CA SER A 414 1.42 4.88 -9.54
C SER A 414 2.20 6.17 -9.28
N LEU A 415 2.86 6.26 -8.12
CA LEU A 415 3.77 7.35 -7.80
C LEU A 415 4.94 7.41 -8.80
N ARG A 416 5.63 6.27 -9.00
CA ARG A 416 6.75 6.16 -9.97
C ARG A 416 6.28 6.52 -11.37
N GLU A 417 5.17 5.96 -11.83
CA GLU A 417 4.63 6.16 -13.17
C GLU A 417 4.29 7.62 -13.42
N ARG A 418 3.50 8.24 -12.54
CA ARG A 418 3.10 9.65 -12.67
C ARG A 418 4.31 10.61 -12.71
N ILE A 419 5.29 10.42 -11.82
CA ILE A 419 6.52 11.24 -11.86
C ILE A 419 7.28 11.00 -13.17
N SER A 420 7.30 9.75 -13.63
CA SER A 420 8.02 9.39 -14.86
C SER A 420 7.35 9.99 -16.09
N GLU A 421 6.03 10.02 -16.17
CA GLU A 421 5.25 10.64 -17.24
C GLU A 421 5.52 12.15 -17.35
N GLU A 422 5.48 12.86 -16.22
CA GLU A 422 5.74 14.31 -16.17
C GLU A 422 7.16 14.64 -16.64
N LEU A 423 8.14 13.88 -16.17
CA LEU A 423 9.54 14.05 -16.59
C LEU A 423 9.77 13.60 -18.04
N ALA A 424 9.12 12.53 -18.49
CA ALA A 424 9.16 12.09 -19.89
C ALA A 424 8.65 13.18 -20.83
N GLY A 425 7.58 13.89 -20.45
CA GLY A 425 7.06 15.04 -21.20
C GLY A 425 8.10 16.17 -21.36
N ARG A 426 8.94 16.41 -20.34
CA ARG A 426 10.06 17.36 -20.42
C ARG A 426 11.19 16.84 -21.32
N LEU A 427 11.61 15.59 -21.13
CA LEU A 427 12.64 14.96 -21.97
C LEU A 427 12.19 14.94 -23.44
N ALA A 428 10.91 14.73 -23.72
CA ALA A 428 10.34 14.78 -25.06
C ALA A 428 10.42 16.18 -25.68
N ARG A 429 10.15 17.25 -24.92
CA ARG A 429 10.31 18.63 -25.40
C ARG A 429 11.77 18.93 -25.73
N GLN A 430 12.68 18.60 -24.81
CA GLN A 430 14.12 18.76 -25.03
C GLN A 430 14.59 17.99 -26.27
N TRP A 431 14.17 16.73 -26.43
CA TRP A 431 14.53 15.93 -27.60
C TRP A 431 14.02 16.53 -28.90
N ARG A 432 12.81 17.11 -28.94
CA ARG A 432 12.31 17.80 -30.15
C ARG A 432 13.14 19.02 -30.52
N GLU A 433 13.62 19.76 -29.51
CA GLU A 433 14.40 20.99 -29.69
C GLU A 433 15.85 20.69 -30.07
N GLU A 434 16.50 19.76 -29.37
CA GLU A 434 17.94 19.49 -29.48
C GLU A 434 18.28 18.27 -30.35
N ARG A 435 17.29 17.46 -30.75
CA ARG A 435 17.46 16.13 -31.39
C ARG A 435 18.34 15.18 -30.59
N SER A 436 18.50 15.46 -29.30
CA SER A 436 19.33 14.72 -28.36
C SER A 436 18.83 14.98 -26.95
N VAL A 437 18.76 13.95 -26.12
CA VAL A 437 18.42 14.09 -24.70
C VAL A 437 19.21 13.09 -23.86
N ALA A 438 19.72 13.55 -22.72
CA ALA A 438 20.36 12.68 -21.74
C ALA A 438 19.28 11.84 -21.04
N TRP A 439 19.23 10.54 -21.34
CA TRP A 439 18.30 9.61 -20.70
C TRP A 439 18.82 9.22 -19.32
N THR A 440 20.03 8.66 -19.25
CA THR A 440 20.69 8.32 -17.97
C THR A 440 22.14 8.82 -18.01
N PRO A 441 22.92 8.73 -16.92
CA PRO A 441 24.34 9.08 -16.96
C PRO A 441 25.16 8.30 -18.01
N GLU A 442 24.66 7.13 -18.41
CA GLU A 442 25.30 6.24 -19.38
C GLU A 442 24.60 6.23 -20.75
N LEU A 443 23.39 6.78 -20.87
CA LEU A 443 22.57 6.73 -22.09
C LEU A 443 22.16 8.11 -22.56
N THR A 444 22.38 8.39 -23.84
CA THR A 444 21.87 9.58 -24.51
C THR A 444 21.06 9.14 -25.72
N LEU A 445 19.79 9.53 -25.76
CA LEU A 445 18.91 9.25 -26.89
C LEU A 445 19.06 10.37 -27.92
N ARG A 446 19.33 10.00 -29.16
CA ARG A 446 19.39 10.92 -30.31
C ARG A 446 18.34 10.54 -31.33
N GLU A 447 18.30 11.22 -32.46
CA GLU A 447 17.28 11.04 -33.50
C GLU A 447 17.26 9.62 -34.07
N ASP A 448 18.43 9.09 -34.45
CA ASP A 448 18.60 7.82 -35.17
C ASP A 448 19.42 6.78 -34.39
N HIS A 449 20.07 7.18 -33.30
CA HIS A 449 20.90 6.30 -32.48
C HIS A 449 20.73 6.51 -30.98
N LEU A 450 21.03 5.46 -30.24
CA LEU A 450 21.21 5.48 -28.80
C LEU A 450 22.71 5.45 -28.50
N ARG A 451 23.22 6.52 -27.88
CA ARG A 451 24.61 6.61 -27.46
C ARG A 451 24.77 6.03 -26.06
N PHE A 452 25.47 4.90 -25.96
CA PHE A 452 25.80 4.23 -24.71
C PHE A 452 27.26 4.47 -24.29
N ARG A 453 27.47 4.92 -23.06
CA ARG A 453 28.79 5.10 -22.45
C ARG A 453 29.06 3.93 -21.51
N GLN A 454 29.78 2.93 -22.00
CA GLN A 454 30.17 1.78 -21.21
C GLN A 454 31.37 2.14 -20.31
N ASN A 455 31.24 1.87 -19.01
CA ASN A 455 32.38 1.94 -18.10
C ASN A 455 33.38 0.81 -18.47
N GLY A 456 34.54 1.19 -18.99
CA GLY A 456 35.59 0.23 -19.31
C GLY A 456 36.20 -0.40 -18.06
N PHE A 457 36.87 -1.54 -18.22
CA PHE A 457 37.58 -2.23 -17.14
C PHE A 457 38.71 -1.37 -16.53
N LEU A 458 39.30 -0.49 -17.34
CA LEU A 458 40.32 0.45 -16.88
C LEU A 458 39.69 1.76 -16.39
N PRO A 459 40.01 2.21 -15.16
CA PRO A 459 39.51 3.49 -14.65
C PRO A 459 39.91 4.62 -15.59
N GLY A 460 38.91 5.34 -16.12
CA GLY A 460 39.09 6.52 -16.97
C GLY A 460 38.86 6.31 -18.47
N ARG A 461 38.82 5.08 -19.00
CA ARG A 461 38.42 4.83 -20.39
C ARG A 461 36.94 4.45 -20.47
N LYS A 462 36.11 5.37 -20.97
CA LYS A 462 34.70 5.08 -21.31
C LYS A 462 34.62 4.76 -22.79
N LEU A 463 34.18 3.55 -23.11
CA LEU A 463 33.87 3.19 -24.49
C LEU A 463 32.52 3.81 -24.83
N VAL A 464 32.49 4.63 -25.87
CA VAL A 464 31.24 5.21 -26.39
C VAL A 464 30.82 4.37 -27.58
N VAL A 465 29.63 3.78 -27.49
CA VAL A 465 29.03 2.96 -28.54
C VAL A 465 27.78 3.69 -29.00
N ASP A 466 27.72 4.04 -30.28
CA ASP A 466 26.52 4.58 -30.91
C ASP A 466 25.75 3.41 -31.54
N ILE A 467 24.54 3.15 -31.04
CA ILE A 467 23.71 2.01 -31.41
C ILE A 467 22.56 2.53 -32.27
N PRO A 468 22.51 2.23 -33.58
CA PRO A 468 21.40 2.66 -34.42
C PRO A 468 20.08 2.06 -33.91
N LEU A 469 19.05 2.90 -33.80
CA LEU A 469 17.74 2.48 -33.27
C LEU A 469 17.10 1.40 -34.16
N ALA A 470 17.39 1.42 -35.47
CA ALA A 470 16.96 0.40 -36.43
C ALA A 470 17.50 -1.01 -36.16
N VAL A 471 18.59 -1.15 -35.38
CA VAL A 471 19.19 -2.45 -35.06
C VAL A 471 18.53 -3.08 -33.82
N ILE A 472 17.78 -2.29 -33.05
CA ILE A 472 17.09 -2.75 -31.85
C ILE A 472 15.91 -3.62 -32.26
N SER A 473 15.93 -4.89 -31.85
CA SER A 473 14.86 -5.84 -32.13
C SER A 473 13.84 -5.92 -30.99
N ASP A 474 14.32 -5.86 -29.75
CA ASP A 474 13.52 -6.04 -28.53
C ASP A 474 14.20 -5.40 -27.31
N TYR A 475 13.45 -5.25 -26.22
CA TYR A 475 13.98 -4.84 -24.92
C TYR A 475 13.23 -5.53 -23.77
N ASP A 476 13.93 -5.82 -22.66
CA ASP A 476 13.31 -6.34 -21.44
C ASP A 476 13.76 -5.59 -20.18
N VAL A 477 12.84 -5.50 -19.23
CA VAL A 477 13.12 -5.04 -17.86
C VAL A 477 12.95 -6.23 -16.92
N HIS A 478 14.07 -6.77 -16.43
CA HIS A 478 14.07 -7.92 -15.55
C HIS A 478 15.10 -7.78 -14.40
N ASP A 479 14.70 -8.12 -13.18
CA ASP A 479 15.55 -8.10 -11.98
C ASP A 479 16.33 -6.80 -11.75
N GLY A 480 15.70 -5.66 -12.04
CA GLY A 480 16.30 -4.33 -11.89
C GLY A 480 17.38 -4.00 -12.94
N TRP A 481 17.37 -4.73 -14.06
CA TRP A 481 18.16 -4.45 -15.25
C TRP A 481 17.24 -4.19 -16.44
N PHE A 482 17.66 -3.24 -17.26
CA PHE A 482 17.13 -3.02 -18.60
C PHE A 482 18.15 -3.53 -19.59
N ARG A 483 17.72 -4.37 -20.52
CA ARG A 483 18.55 -4.85 -21.62
C ARG A 483 17.85 -4.52 -22.94
N VAL A 484 18.66 -4.17 -23.92
CA VAL A 484 18.22 -3.96 -25.29
C VAL A 484 18.93 -4.97 -26.16
N TRP A 485 18.17 -5.63 -27.03
CA TRP A 485 18.62 -6.74 -27.84
C TRP A 485 18.76 -6.33 -29.30
N GLY A 486 19.78 -6.87 -29.96
CA GLY A 486 19.96 -6.76 -31.40
C GLY A 486 19.20 -7.85 -32.15
N ALA A 487 19.09 -7.71 -33.47
CA ALA A 487 18.48 -8.73 -34.32
C ALA A 487 19.18 -10.10 -34.26
N ASP A 488 20.44 -10.14 -33.82
CA ASP A 488 21.23 -11.36 -33.59
C ASP A 488 20.94 -12.05 -32.25
N GLY A 489 20.04 -11.50 -31.44
CA GLY A 489 19.69 -11.99 -30.11
C GLY A 489 20.77 -11.71 -29.04
N GLN A 490 21.79 -10.91 -29.35
CA GLN A 490 22.78 -10.49 -28.35
C GLN A 490 22.34 -9.17 -27.69
N PRO A 491 22.63 -8.98 -26.39
CA PRO A 491 22.31 -7.73 -25.72
C PRO A 491 23.29 -6.65 -26.19
N LEU A 492 22.76 -5.61 -26.84
CA LEU A 492 23.52 -4.45 -27.32
C LEU A 492 24.08 -3.64 -26.15
N PHE A 493 23.28 -3.49 -25.09
CA PHE A 493 23.74 -2.95 -23.82
C PHE A 493 22.83 -3.38 -22.66
N ARG A 494 23.29 -3.07 -21.44
CA ARG A 494 22.50 -3.23 -20.21
C ARG A 494 22.70 -2.04 -19.29
N THR A 495 21.65 -1.57 -18.63
CA THR A 495 21.73 -0.56 -17.58
C THR A 495 20.85 -0.91 -16.39
N ARG A 496 21.09 -0.28 -15.24
CA ARG A 496 20.30 -0.49 -14.02
C ARG A 496 19.01 0.32 -14.11
N THR A 497 17.89 -0.27 -13.67
CA THR A 497 16.62 0.47 -13.57
C THR A 497 16.65 1.55 -12.48
N SER A 498 17.62 1.46 -11.56
CA SER A 498 17.87 2.45 -10.51
C SER A 498 18.73 3.64 -10.95
N ALA A 499 19.15 3.69 -12.21
CA ALA A 499 19.85 4.84 -12.76
C ALA A 499 18.94 6.08 -12.77
N SER A 500 19.53 7.27 -12.57
CA SER A 500 18.81 8.54 -12.71
C SER A 500 18.12 8.63 -14.08
N ASN A 501 16.87 9.07 -14.06
CA ASN A 501 15.99 9.25 -15.22
C ASN A 501 15.70 7.99 -16.03
N PHE A 502 15.97 6.79 -15.49
CA PHE A 502 15.70 5.53 -16.18
C PHE A 502 14.23 5.40 -16.63
N TYR A 503 13.26 5.46 -15.71
CA TYR A 503 11.84 5.31 -16.04
C TYR A 503 11.28 6.45 -16.93
N PRO A 504 11.56 7.75 -16.65
CA PRO A 504 11.17 8.82 -17.56
C PRO A 504 11.66 8.63 -18.99
N GLY A 505 12.94 8.29 -19.17
CA GLY A 505 13.46 8.10 -20.53
C GLY A 505 13.07 6.76 -21.16
N LEU A 506 12.68 5.74 -20.38
CA LEU A 506 12.06 4.53 -20.91
C LEU A 506 10.73 4.88 -21.57
N LEU A 507 9.88 5.67 -20.92
CA LEU A 507 8.62 6.13 -21.50
C LEU A 507 8.85 6.94 -22.79
N LEU A 508 9.85 7.81 -22.82
CA LEU A 508 10.23 8.53 -24.04
C LEU A 508 10.71 7.57 -25.14
N PHE A 509 11.57 6.62 -24.80
CA PHE A 509 12.09 5.62 -25.73
C PHE A 509 10.94 4.80 -26.36
N GLU A 510 9.98 4.36 -25.56
CA GLU A 510 8.79 3.64 -26.02
C GLU A 510 7.91 4.46 -26.96
N GLN A 511 7.79 5.78 -26.73
CA GLN A 511 7.03 6.66 -27.62
C GLN A 511 7.72 6.87 -28.97
N LEU A 512 9.04 6.77 -29.03
CA LEU A 512 9.83 6.99 -30.24
C LEU A 512 10.06 5.70 -31.04
N ALA A 513 10.18 4.55 -30.37
CA ALA A 513 10.51 3.28 -31.02
C ALA A 513 9.59 2.89 -32.21
N PRO A 514 8.25 3.02 -32.13
CA PRO A 514 7.37 2.68 -33.26
C PRO A 514 7.61 3.56 -34.49
N ARG A 515 7.83 4.86 -34.29
CA ARG A 515 8.04 5.81 -35.40
C ARG A 515 9.31 5.52 -36.17
N ILE A 516 10.33 5.02 -35.47
CA ILE A 516 11.60 4.63 -36.08
C ILE A 516 11.43 3.33 -36.86
N ALA A 517 10.65 2.37 -36.35
CA ALA A 517 10.34 1.15 -37.07
C ALA A 517 9.59 1.44 -38.39
N GLU A 518 8.62 2.36 -38.36
CA GLU A 518 7.88 2.81 -39.54
C GLU A 518 8.81 3.47 -40.58
N SER A 519 9.69 4.40 -40.16
CA SER A 519 10.59 5.07 -41.09
C SER A 519 11.61 4.14 -41.75
N VAL A 520 12.03 3.09 -41.05
CA VAL A 520 12.91 2.05 -41.62
C VAL A 520 12.14 1.18 -42.61
N ALA A 521 10.87 0.89 -42.35
CA ALA A 521 10.02 0.09 -43.22
C ALA A 521 9.68 0.80 -44.53
N ASP A 522 9.45 2.12 -44.48
CA ASP A 522 9.05 2.91 -45.65
C ASP A 522 10.21 3.23 -46.60
N GLY A 523 11.46 2.92 -46.23
CA GLY A 523 12.63 3.18 -47.08
C GLY A 523 12.96 4.68 -47.27
N ASP A 524 12.16 5.55 -46.67
CA ASP A 524 12.41 6.98 -46.56
C ASP A 524 13.49 7.19 -45.51
N GLY A 525 14.75 7.15 -45.93
CA GLY A 525 15.84 7.72 -45.15
C GLY A 525 15.53 9.20 -44.88
N PHE A 526 15.28 9.54 -43.62
CA PHE A 526 14.97 10.89 -43.14
C PHE A 526 15.99 11.96 -43.54
#